data_AF-A0A7E4UW73-F1
#
_entry.id   AF-A0A7E4UW73-F1
#
_cell.length_a   1.000
_cell.length_b   1.000
_cell.length_c   1.000
_cell.angle_alpha   90.00
_cell.angle_beta   90.00
_cell.angle_gamma   90.00
#
_symmetry.space_group_name_H-M   'P 1'
#
loop_
_entity.id
_entity.type
_entity.pdbx_description
1 polymer ?
#
loop_
_entity_poly.entity_id
_entity_poly.type
_entity_poly.pdbx_seq_one_letter_code
_entity_poly.pdbx_strand_id
1 'polypeptide(L)'
;MTSLPKRLQIWAASITNRLSGNDSPDTSSTSNLVDCPNAAAHPTSSVSTDYTELMSGSVPCPSCGGSGRIPKELEETLVALIPMSDDRLKPKKTVLYVLVGIIVCAIIAAIFIYVFLPRTVILTSNSPPIEVVFISDRDNETHSRIEFNFANAVNVTNTNYFPVDIVNVSATVISKFQPWSMDVVGNGWNTSTMRISPFGGSSQRIWFNNTVALKGIVA
;
A
#
# COMPACT_ATOMS: atom_id res chain seq x y z
N MET A 1 -13.45 -4.78 -34.40
CA MET A 1 -12.23 -5.57 -34.68
C MET A 1 -11.10 -4.60 -34.95
N THR A 2 -10.39 -4.16 -33.92
CA THR A 2 -9.21 -3.29 -34.03
C THR A 2 -7.99 -4.15 -33.79
N SER A 3 -7.16 -4.32 -34.81
CA SER A 3 -5.96 -5.15 -34.74
C SER A 3 -4.93 -4.50 -33.82
N LEU A 4 -4.40 -5.30 -32.88
CA LEU A 4 -3.29 -4.87 -32.04
C LEU A 4 -2.05 -4.56 -32.90
N PRO A 5 -1.27 -3.53 -32.55
CA PRO A 5 -0.07 -3.17 -33.29
C PRO A 5 0.98 -4.30 -33.23
N LYS A 6 1.58 -4.60 -34.38
CA LYS A 6 2.53 -5.72 -34.60
C LYS A 6 3.66 -5.82 -33.57
N ARG A 7 4.04 -4.71 -32.94
CA ARG A 7 5.09 -4.66 -31.90
C ARG A 7 4.70 -5.33 -30.60
N LEU A 8 3.43 -5.30 -30.22
CA LEU A 8 2.94 -5.95 -29.00
C LEU A 8 2.84 -7.48 -29.16
N GLN A 9 2.58 -7.97 -30.38
CA GLN A 9 2.55 -9.40 -30.66
C GLN A 9 3.94 -10.05 -30.61
N ILE A 10 4.97 -9.36 -31.11
CA ILE A 10 6.36 -9.85 -31.06
C ILE A 10 6.84 -9.96 -29.61
N TRP A 11 6.42 -9.02 -28.74
CA TRP A 11 6.76 -9.05 -27.32
C TRP A 11 6.03 -10.18 -26.58
N ALA A 12 4.75 -10.40 -26.87
CA ALA A 12 3.96 -11.50 -26.28
C ALA A 12 4.48 -12.90 -26.69
N ALA A 13 4.94 -13.06 -27.94
CA ALA A 13 5.56 -14.30 -28.43
C ALA A 13 6.93 -14.60 -27.78
N SER A 14 7.69 -13.56 -27.42
CA SER A 14 8.99 -13.72 -26.74
C SER A 14 8.83 -14.20 -25.28
N ILE A 15 7.74 -13.81 -24.62
CA ILE A 15 7.44 -14.19 -23.23
C ILE A 15 6.95 -15.63 -23.13
N THR A 16 6.13 -16.07 -24.08
CA THR A 16 5.62 -17.45 -24.13
C THR A 16 6.75 -18.47 -24.38
N ASN A 17 7.72 -18.15 -25.24
CA ASN A 17 8.89 -19.01 -25.45
C ASN A 17 9.84 -19.08 -24.24
N ARG A 18 9.90 -18.05 -23.40
CA ARG A 18 10.72 -18.06 -22.17
C ARG A 18 10.07 -18.78 -21.00
N LEU A 19 8.74 -18.95 -21.01
CA LEU A 19 8.01 -19.72 -20.01
C LEU A 19 7.95 -21.22 -20.33
N SER A 20 8.36 -21.63 -21.52
CA SER A 20 8.41 -23.03 -21.97
C SER A 20 9.83 -23.58 -22.10
N GLY A 21 10.78 -23.08 -21.29
CA GLY A 21 12.17 -23.52 -21.27
C GLY A 21 12.36 -24.76 -20.39
N ASN A 22 12.53 -25.91 -21.02
CA ASN A 22 13.09 -27.12 -20.45
C ASN A 22 14.62 -26.94 -20.43
N ASP A 23 15.23 -26.82 -19.25
CA ASP A 23 16.68 -26.68 -19.09
C ASP A 23 17.37 -28.05 -19.09
N SER A 24 18.49 -28.15 -19.79
CA SER A 24 19.56 -29.11 -19.48
C SER A 24 20.93 -28.52 -19.87
N PRO A 25 22.00 -28.74 -19.09
CA PRO A 25 23.27 -28.03 -19.21
C PRO A 25 24.33 -28.87 -19.92
N ASP A 26 25.22 -28.26 -20.69
CA ASP A 26 26.45 -28.90 -21.14
C ASP A 26 27.69 -28.03 -20.91
N THR A 27 28.74 -28.75 -20.51
CA THR A 27 30.06 -28.32 -20.04
C THR A 27 31.12 -28.85 -21.02
N SER A 28 32.09 -28.04 -21.48
CA SER A 28 33.41 -28.47 -21.99
C SER A 28 34.18 -27.22 -22.50
N SER A 29 35.34 -26.80 -21.99
CA SER A 29 36.71 -27.37 -21.99
C SER A 29 37.59 -26.97 -23.20
N THR A 30 38.67 -26.25 -22.86
CA THR A 30 40.09 -26.37 -23.31
C THR A 30 40.62 -25.85 -24.66
N SER A 31 41.67 -25.01 -24.51
CA SER A 31 42.98 -24.94 -25.20
C SER A 31 43.09 -24.73 -26.71
N ASN A 32 43.91 -23.75 -27.12
CA ASN A 32 44.98 -23.90 -28.13
C ASN A 32 45.99 -22.73 -28.02
N LEU A 33 47.20 -23.02 -27.55
CA LEU A 33 48.42 -22.24 -27.81
C LEU A 33 48.98 -22.73 -29.16
N VAL A 34 49.37 -21.80 -30.02
CA VAL A 34 50.16 -22.09 -31.24
C VAL A 34 51.48 -21.33 -31.11
N ASP A 35 52.56 -22.03 -31.41
CA ASP A 35 53.96 -21.59 -31.27
C ASP A 35 54.70 -21.68 -32.63
N CYS A 36 55.87 -21.01 -32.67
CA CYS A 36 57.04 -21.14 -33.57
C CYS A 36 57.10 -20.35 -34.91
N PRO A 37 58.29 -20.05 -35.51
CA PRO A 37 59.68 -20.09 -34.97
C PRO A 37 60.62 -18.90 -35.38
N ASN A 38 61.86 -18.95 -34.84
CA ASN A 38 63.01 -18.04 -34.95
C ASN A 38 63.59 -17.74 -36.35
N ALA A 39 64.18 -16.53 -36.51
CA ALA A 39 65.32 -16.26 -37.39
C ALA A 39 66.21 -15.15 -36.80
N ALA A 40 67.53 -15.35 -36.82
CA ALA A 40 68.54 -14.44 -36.26
C ALA A 40 69.28 -13.64 -37.34
N ALA A 41 69.51 -12.34 -37.13
CA ALA A 41 70.63 -11.55 -37.68
C ALA A 41 70.74 -10.15 -37.00
N HIS A 42 71.95 -9.75 -36.62
CA HIS A 42 72.37 -8.43 -36.08
C HIS A 42 72.48 -7.33 -37.18
N PRO A 43 72.85 -6.06 -36.89
CA PRO A 43 72.39 -5.10 -35.86
C PRO A 43 72.06 -3.71 -36.50
N THR A 44 71.98 -2.66 -35.66
CA THR A 44 72.06 -1.20 -35.90
C THR A 44 70.77 -0.36 -36.00
N SER A 45 70.73 0.64 -35.11
CA SER A 45 70.18 2.00 -35.28
C SER A 45 68.78 2.31 -34.74
N SER A 46 68.80 3.17 -33.71
CA SER A 46 67.78 4.15 -33.29
C SER A 46 66.35 3.64 -33.03
N VAL A 47 66.08 3.21 -31.81
CA VAL A 47 64.70 3.14 -31.30
C VAL A 47 64.33 4.53 -30.78
N SER A 48 63.76 5.32 -31.69
CA SER A 48 62.81 6.36 -31.33
C SER A 48 61.80 5.77 -30.36
N THR A 49 61.60 6.43 -29.22
CA THR A 49 60.56 6.14 -28.24
C THR A 49 59.19 6.11 -28.91
N ASP A 50 58.78 4.91 -29.25
CA ASP A 50 57.49 4.60 -29.83
C ASP A 50 56.47 4.41 -28.71
N TYR A 51 56.04 5.53 -28.11
CA TYR A 51 54.82 5.56 -27.29
C TYR A 51 53.56 5.73 -28.17
N THR A 52 53.75 5.86 -29.48
CA THR A 52 52.70 6.04 -30.47
C THR A 52 52.02 4.73 -30.85
N GLU A 53 52.71 3.59 -30.75
CA GLU A 53 52.10 2.30 -31.12
C GLU A 53 51.13 1.70 -30.11
N LEU A 54 51.02 2.26 -28.90
CA LEU A 54 49.91 1.96 -27.98
C LEU A 54 48.62 2.75 -28.29
N MET A 55 48.69 3.79 -29.15
CA MET A 55 47.55 4.65 -29.47
C MET A 55 46.78 4.22 -30.73
N SER A 56 47.30 3.24 -31.49
CA SER A 56 46.66 2.74 -32.72
C SER A 56 45.32 2.02 -32.50
N GLY A 57 44.86 1.91 -31.23
CA GLY A 57 43.54 1.38 -30.89
C GLY A 57 42.89 1.97 -29.63
N SER A 58 43.47 3.00 -29.00
CA SER A 58 42.94 3.57 -27.76
C SER A 58 42.16 4.86 -28.02
N VAL A 59 40.91 4.93 -27.56
CA VAL A 59 40.13 6.17 -27.58
C VAL A 59 40.58 7.11 -26.45
N PRO A 60 40.69 8.43 -26.69
CA PRO A 60 41.10 9.38 -25.65
C PRO A 60 40.06 9.39 -24.52
N CYS A 61 40.53 9.44 -23.27
CA CYS A 61 39.64 9.48 -22.12
C CYS A 61 38.69 10.69 -22.21
N PRO A 62 37.36 10.49 -22.14
CA PRO A 62 36.38 11.57 -22.32
C PRO A 62 36.46 12.65 -21.23
N SER A 63 37.05 12.33 -20.07
CA SER A 63 37.13 13.27 -18.94
C SER A 63 38.36 14.18 -18.99
N CYS A 64 39.44 13.77 -19.63
CA CYS A 64 40.70 14.53 -19.65
C CYS A 64 41.35 14.64 -21.04
N GLY A 65 40.71 14.12 -22.09
CA GLY A 65 41.16 14.20 -23.48
C GLY A 65 42.53 13.56 -23.75
N GLY A 66 43.00 12.67 -22.86
CA GLY A 66 44.33 12.08 -22.93
C GLY A 66 45.45 12.89 -22.25
N SER A 67 45.13 14.00 -21.59
CA SER A 67 46.11 14.87 -20.89
C SER A 67 46.17 14.65 -19.37
N GLY A 68 45.38 13.70 -18.84
CA GLY A 68 45.27 13.49 -17.40
C GLY A 68 46.60 13.11 -16.74
N ARG A 69 47.07 13.92 -15.80
CA ARG A 69 48.20 13.59 -14.91
C ARG A 69 47.67 13.47 -13.48
N ILE A 70 47.88 12.32 -12.85
CA ILE A 70 47.51 12.12 -11.45
C ILE A 70 48.70 12.51 -10.57
N PRO A 71 48.54 13.47 -9.63
CA PRO A 71 49.61 13.86 -8.72
C PRO A 71 49.94 12.72 -7.74
N LYS A 72 51.23 12.49 -7.48
CA LYS A 72 51.74 11.34 -6.70
C LYS A 72 51.32 11.32 -5.23
N GLU A 73 50.93 12.47 -4.69
CA GLU A 73 50.41 12.60 -3.31
C GLU A 73 48.99 12.05 -3.15
N LEU A 74 48.26 11.85 -4.25
CA LEU A 74 46.92 11.28 -4.25
C LEU A 74 46.91 9.78 -4.55
N GLU A 75 48.05 9.20 -4.96
CA GLU A 75 48.19 7.80 -5.40
C GLU A 75 47.79 6.80 -4.29
N GLU A 76 48.12 7.10 -3.03
CA GLU A 76 47.77 6.27 -1.87
C GLU A 76 46.28 6.34 -1.47
N THR A 77 45.53 7.33 -1.98
CA THR A 77 44.10 7.53 -1.68
C THR A 77 43.18 7.10 -2.83
N LEU A 78 43.75 6.58 -3.93
CA LEU A 78 42.96 6.09 -5.06
C LEU A 78 42.27 4.76 -4.71
N VAL A 79 41.09 4.90 -4.11
CA VAL A 79 40.05 3.86 -4.13
C VAL A 79 39.64 3.64 -5.59
N ALA A 80 39.52 2.37 -5.97
CA ALA A 80 39.27 1.88 -7.32
C ALA A 80 38.61 2.89 -8.30
N LEU A 81 39.33 3.21 -9.39
CA LEU A 81 38.78 3.92 -10.54
C LEU A 81 37.69 3.05 -11.19
N ILE A 82 36.42 3.33 -10.89
CA ILE A 82 35.28 2.67 -11.53
C ILE A 82 35.07 3.36 -12.90
N PRO A 83 35.14 2.62 -14.03
CA PRO A 83 34.94 3.21 -15.34
C PRO A 83 33.55 3.84 -15.46
N MET A 84 33.47 5.00 -16.13
CA MET A 84 32.21 5.76 -16.27
C MET A 84 31.11 4.98 -17.02
N SER A 85 31.51 3.92 -17.73
CA SER A 85 30.67 2.93 -18.40
C SER A 85 30.85 1.52 -17.81
N ASP A 86 30.88 1.39 -16.48
CA ASP A 86 30.91 0.08 -15.84
C ASP A 86 29.59 -0.67 -16.07
N ASP A 87 29.58 -1.61 -17.03
CA ASP A 87 28.45 -2.48 -17.36
C ASP A 87 28.05 -3.44 -16.22
N ARG A 88 28.87 -3.55 -15.16
CA ARG A 88 28.50 -4.31 -13.95
C ARG A 88 27.37 -3.61 -13.19
N LEU A 89 27.35 -2.28 -13.22
CA LEU A 89 26.12 -1.55 -12.97
C LEU A 89 25.24 -1.80 -14.19
N LYS A 90 24.18 -2.59 -14.04
CA LYS A 90 23.18 -2.79 -15.09
C LYS A 90 22.11 -1.71 -14.94
N PRO A 91 22.33 -0.43 -15.34
CA PRO A 91 21.49 0.70 -14.95
C PRO A 91 20.02 0.47 -15.32
N LYS A 92 19.76 -0.14 -16.49
CA LYS A 92 18.40 -0.45 -16.94
C LYS A 92 17.70 -1.51 -16.08
N LYS A 93 18.46 -2.48 -15.56
CA LYS A 93 17.92 -3.53 -14.68
C LYS A 93 17.71 -2.98 -13.28
N THR A 94 18.70 -2.28 -12.72
CA THR A 94 18.63 -1.65 -11.39
C THR A 94 17.48 -0.64 -11.31
N VAL A 95 17.28 0.21 -12.31
CA VAL A 95 16.15 1.16 -12.35
C VAL A 95 14.79 0.44 -12.39
N LEU A 96 14.65 -0.65 -13.17
CA LEU A 96 13.43 -1.45 -13.19
C LEU A 96 13.15 -2.09 -11.81
N TYR A 97 14.16 -2.66 -11.17
CA TYR A 97 14.01 -3.25 -9.83
C TYR A 97 13.63 -2.20 -8.78
N VAL A 98 14.26 -1.02 -8.82
CA VAL A 98 13.92 0.09 -7.92
C VAL A 98 12.47 0.55 -8.15
N LEU A 99 12.05 0.70 -9.41
CA LEU A 99 10.67 1.08 -9.74
C LEU A 99 9.65 0.04 -9.26
N VAL A 100 9.93 -1.25 -9.47
CA VAL A 100 9.08 -2.34 -8.95
C VAL A 100 9.03 -2.30 -7.42
N GLY A 101 10.16 -2.06 -6.75
CA GLY A 101 10.22 -1.92 -5.30
C GLY A 101 9.35 -0.76 -4.78
N ILE A 102 9.39 0.40 -5.44
CA ILE A 102 8.54 1.55 -5.11
C ILE A 102 7.06 1.21 -5.28
N ILE A 103 6.68 0.55 -6.39
CA ILE A 103 5.29 0.15 -6.65
C ILE A 103 4.80 -0.85 -5.60
N VAL A 104 5.59 -1.88 -5.29
CA VAL A 104 5.23 -2.87 -4.26
C VAL A 104 5.08 -2.21 -2.90
N CYS A 105 6.01 -1.31 -2.53
CA CYS A 105 5.92 -0.55 -1.28
C CYS A 105 4.66 0.34 -1.25
N ALA A 106 4.35 1.03 -2.35
CA ALA A 106 3.14 1.86 -2.46
C ALA A 106 1.86 1.04 -2.33
N ILE A 107 1.80 -0.15 -2.93
CA ILE A 107 0.65 -1.07 -2.80
C ILE A 107 0.50 -1.53 -1.35
N ILE A 108 1.60 -1.95 -0.72
CA ILE A 108 1.58 -2.37 0.69
C ILE A 108 1.09 -1.21 1.56
N ALA A 109 1.65 0.00 1.40
CA ALA A 109 1.23 1.19 2.11
C ALA A 109 -0.26 1.50 1.89
N ALA A 110 -0.75 1.41 0.65
CA ALA A 110 -2.16 1.62 0.34
C ALA A 110 -3.07 0.58 1.01
N ILE A 111 -2.67 -0.70 1.04
CA ILE A 111 -3.40 -1.77 1.74
C ILE A 111 -3.46 -1.46 3.24
N PHE A 112 -2.33 -1.09 3.84
CA PHE A 112 -2.28 -0.69 5.25
C PHE A 112 -3.23 0.49 5.52
N ILE A 113 -3.11 1.58 4.77
CA ILE A 113 -4.00 2.74 4.94
C ILE A 113 -5.46 2.32 4.81
N TYR A 114 -5.82 1.52 3.81
CA TYR A 114 -7.18 1.06 3.60
C TYR A 114 -7.75 0.21 4.75
N VAL A 115 -6.92 -0.62 5.39
CA VAL A 115 -7.31 -1.47 6.52
C VAL A 115 -7.39 -0.67 7.82
N PHE A 116 -6.48 0.29 8.02
CA PHE A 116 -6.38 1.08 9.25
C PHE A 116 -7.33 2.27 9.28
N LEU A 117 -7.82 2.74 8.13
CA LEU A 117 -8.79 3.82 8.10
C LEU A 117 -10.14 3.37 8.68
N PRO A 118 -10.70 4.12 9.64
CA PRO A 118 -11.98 3.78 10.24
C PRO A 118 -13.11 3.90 9.20
N ARG A 119 -13.85 2.82 9.05
CA ARG A 119 -15.11 2.73 8.32
C ARG A 119 -16.31 2.89 9.25
N THR A 120 -17.46 3.12 8.65
CA THR A 120 -18.71 3.37 9.38
C THR A 120 -19.21 2.13 10.11
N VAL A 121 -19.80 2.34 11.27
CA VAL A 121 -20.60 1.34 11.97
C VAL A 121 -22.06 1.60 11.61
N ILE A 122 -22.76 0.59 11.12
CA ILE A 122 -24.13 0.73 10.65
C ILE A 122 -25.08 0.33 11.78
N LEU A 123 -26.08 1.18 12.03
CA LEU A 123 -27.16 0.94 12.97
C LEU A 123 -28.45 0.69 12.19
N THR A 124 -29.10 -0.43 12.45
CA THR A 124 -30.35 -0.84 11.78
C THR A 124 -31.38 -1.24 12.83
N SER A 125 -32.62 -0.79 12.68
CA SER A 125 -33.73 -1.23 13.54
C SER A 125 -34.67 -2.09 12.71
N ASN A 126 -34.66 -3.40 12.95
CA ASN A 126 -35.61 -4.34 12.37
C ASN A 126 -36.78 -4.65 13.33
N SER A 127 -36.83 -3.95 14.46
CA SER A 127 -37.86 -4.15 15.48
C SER A 127 -39.16 -3.45 15.04
N PRO A 128 -40.34 -4.04 15.33
CA PRO A 128 -41.60 -3.37 15.08
C PRO A 128 -41.69 -2.05 15.87
N PRO A 129 -42.50 -1.08 15.41
CA PRO A 129 -42.77 0.13 16.18
C PRO A 129 -43.28 -0.20 17.58
N ILE A 130 -42.95 0.66 18.54
CA ILE A 130 -43.43 0.50 19.91
C ILE A 130 -44.88 1.02 19.96
N GLU A 131 -45.83 0.10 20.02
CA GLU A 131 -47.26 0.42 20.00
C GLU A 131 -47.86 0.65 21.39
N VAL A 132 -47.32 -0.05 22.40
CA VAL A 132 -47.84 -0.01 23.77
C VAL A 132 -46.70 0.26 24.74
N VAL A 133 -46.89 1.26 25.60
CA VAL A 133 -45.96 1.63 26.68
C VAL A 133 -46.71 1.72 28.00
N PHE A 134 -46.05 1.31 29.07
CA PHE A 134 -46.60 1.42 30.42
C PHE A 134 -46.19 2.76 31.02
N ILE A 135 -47.17 3.49 31.51
CA ILE A 135 -46.95 4.77 32.18
C ILE A 135 -46.35 4.48 33.56
N SER A 136 -45.15 4.98 33.80
CA SER A 136 -44.44 4.85 35.07
C SER A 136 -44.93 5.86 36.09
N ASP A 137 -45.11 7.11 35.65
CA ASP A 137 -45.56 8.20 36.51
C ASP A 137 -46.49 9.13 35.73
N ARG A 138 -47.50 9.66 36.41
CA ARG A 138 -48.47 10.59 35.85
C ARG A 138 -48.89 11.56 36.95
N ASP A 139 -48.81 12.84 36.63
CA ASP A 139 -49.38 13.85 37.51
C ASP A 139 -50.91 13.73 37.54
N ASN A 140 -51.45 13.41 38.72
CA ASN A 140 -52.87 13.15 38.94
C ASN A 140 -53.69 14.45 39.08
N GLU A 141 -53.04 15.57 39.43
CA GLU A 141 -53.74 16.83 39.69
C GLU A 141 -53.89 17.64 38.40
N THR A 142 -52.80 17.89 37.69
CA THR A 142 -52.83 18.74 36.48
C THR A 142 -52.83 17.96 35.18
N HIS A 143 -52.57 16.65 35.22
CA HIS A 143 -52.40 15.79 34.03
C HIS A 143 -51.41 16.35 33.01
N SER A 144 -50.52 17.26 33.42
CA SER A 144 -49.62 17.99 32.54
C SER A 144 -48.31 17.25 32.30
N ARG A 145 -48.07 16.13 32.98
CA ARG A 145 -46.83 15.36 32.86
C ARG A 145 -47.11 13.86 32.84
N ILE A 146 -46.52 13.19 31.85
CA ILE A 146 -46.58 11.74 31.69
C ILE A 146 -45.16 11.22 31.50
N GLU A 147 -44.76 10.26 32.32
CA GLU A 147 -43.52 9.52 32.15
C GLU A 147 -43.78 8.07 31.83
N PHE A 148 -43.04 7.54 30.86
CA PHE A 148 -43.07 6.13 30.54
C PHE A 148 -41.68 5.67 30.13
N ASN A 149 -41.46 4.38 30.30
CA ASN A 149 -40.24 3.71 29.91
C ASN A 149 -40.53 2.65 28.86
N PHE A 150 -39.58 2.46 27.95
CA PHE A 150 -39.66 1.39 26.96
C PHE A 150 -38.28 0.87 26.59
N ALA A 151 -38.23 -0.42 26.27
CA ALA A 151 -37.05 -1.06 25.73
C ALA A 151 -37.05 -0.94 24.20
N ASN A 152 -35.95 -0.47 23.61
CA ASN A 152 -35.74 -0.46 22.16
C ASN A 152 -34.50 -1.28 21.81
N ALA A 153 -34.57 -2.08 20.74
CA ALA A 153 -33.42 -2.85 20.29
C ALA A 153 -32.94 -2.39 18.91
N VAL A 154 -31.64 -2.11 18.80
CA VAL A 154 -30.96 -1.73 17.56
C VAL A 154 -29.91 -2.78 17.21
N ASN A 155 -29.90 -3.19 15.94
CA ASN A 155 -28.87 -4.05 15.40
C ASN A 155 -27.68 -3.22 14.94
N VAL A 156 -26.50 -3.57 15.42
CA VAL A 156 -25.23 -2.93 15.10
C VAL A 156 -24.40 -3.86 14.24
N THR A 157 -23.86 -3.35 13.14
CA THR A 157 -22.97 -4.08 12.24
C THR A 157 -21.67 -3.31 12.04
N ASN A 158 -20.55 -4.00 12.24
CA ASN A 158 -19.22 -3.42 12.07
C ASN A 158 -18.69 -3.68 10.66
N THR A 159 -18.45 -2.62 9.89
CA THR A 159 -17.87 -2.75 8.53
C THR A 159 -16.34 -2.54 8.51
N ASN A 160 -15.72 -2.37 9.68
CA ASN A 160 -14.27 -2.23 9.81
C ASN A 160 -13.53 -3.57 9.64
N TYR A 161 -12.24 -3.47 9.32
CA TYR A 161 -11.31 -4.61 9.27
C TYR A 161 -10.70 -4.98 10.63
N PHE A 162 -11.07 -4.24 11.68
CA PHE A 162 -10.64 -4.47 13.06
C PHE A 162 -11.86 -4.58 14.00
N PRO A 163 -11.73 -5.25 15.15
CA PRO A 163 -12.83 -5.39 16.11
C PRO A 163 -13.12 -4.04 16.76
N VAL A 164 -14.39 -3.80 17.07
CA VAL A 164 -14.83 -2.57 17.74
C VAL A 164 -15.50 -2.94 19.05
N ASP A 165 -15.06 -2.29 20.13
CA ASP A 165 -15.68 -2.40 21.44
C ASP A 165 -16.70 -1.28 21.63
N ILE A 166 -17.92 -1.66 21.94
CA ILE A 166 -19.00 -0.76 22.29
C ILE A 166 -19.08 -0.71 23.81
N VAL A 167 -18.93 0.49 24.36
CA VAL A 167 -18.91 0.76 25.79
C VAL A 167 -19.81 1.96 26.07
N ASN A 168 -20.66 1.87 27.09
CA ASN A 168 -21.47 2.98 27.59
C ASN A 168 -22.22 3.75 26.49
N VAL A 169 -23.24 3.12 25.92
CA VAL A 169 -24.05 3.73 24.86
C VAL A 169 -25.21 4.51 25.45
N SER A 170 -25.42 5.73 24.96
CA SER A 170 -26.60 6.52 25.25
C SER A 170 -27.46 6.70 24.00
N ALA A 171 -28.75 6.88 24.19
CA ALA A 171 -29.73 7.17 23.15
C ALA A 171 -30.55 8.41 23.55
N THR A 172 -31.00 9.18 22.57
CA THR A 172 -31.92 10.29 22.76
C THR A 172 -33.19 10.03 21.97
N VAL A 173 -34.33 10.37 22.58
CA VAL A 173 -35.66 10.24 22.00
C VAL A 173 -36.14 11.63 21.64
N ILE A 174 -36.45 11.83 20.36
CA ILE A 174 -36.90 13.11 19.83
C ILE A 174 -38.37 13.02 19.41
N SER A 175 -39.15 14.06 19.73
CA SER A 175 -40.51 14.19 19.20
C SER A 175 -40.46 14.76 17.78
N LYS A 176 -41.17 14.11 16.85
CA LYS A 176 -41.24 14.46 15.43
C LYS A 176 -42.66 14.78 14.97
N PHE A 177 -43.41 15.54 15.77
CA PHE A 177 -44.74 15.99 15.38
C PHE A 177 -44.76 16.84 14.10
N GLN A 178 -43.73 17.66 13.92
CA GLN A 178 -43.48 18.39 12.68
C GLN A 178 -42.12 17.95 12.09
N PRO A 179 -41.96 17.99 10.75
CA PRO A 179 -40.72 17.58 10.09
C PRO A 179 -39.46 18.28 10.64
N TRP A 180 -39.61 19.53 11.10
CA TRP A 180 -38.54 20.36 11.65
C TRP A 180 -38.39 20.29 13.18
N SER A 181 -39.31 19.66 13.91
CA SER A 181 -39.18 19.56 15.37
C SER A 181 -37.98 18.69 15.73
N MET A 182 -37.22 19.10 16.74
CA MET A 182 -36.06 18.37 17.29
C MET A 182 -36.10 18.34 18.81
N ASP A 183 -37.29 18.45 19.40
CA ASP A 183 -37.42 18.48 20.85
C ASP A 183 -37.07 17.12 21.46
N VAL A 184 -36.18 17.14 22.45
CA VAL A 184 -35.69 15.93 23.12
C VAL A 184 -36.62 15.63 24.27
N VAL A 185 -37.41 14.57 24.12
CA VAL A 185 -38.45 14.18 25.08
C VAL A 185 -38.02 13.06 26.02
N GLY A 186 -36.87 12.42 25.75
CA GLY A 186 -36.38 11.34 26.59
C GLY A 186 -34.97 10.89 26.26
N ASN A 187 -34.41 10.10 27.16
CA ASN A 187 -33.06 9.57 27.07
C ASN A 187 -33.06 8.07 27.37
N GLY A 188 -32.14 7.33 26.78
CA GLY A 188 -31.89 5.93 27.10
C GLY A 188 -30.41 5.65 27.32
N TRP A 189 -30.14 4.55 28.03
CA TRP A 189 -28.78 4.15 28.33
C TRP A 189 -28.60 2.63 28.29
N ASN A 190 -27.38 2.22 27.94
CA ASN A 190 -26.88 0.87 28.09
C ASN A 190 -25.41 0.92 28.55
N THR A 191 -25.11 0.40 29.74
CA THR A 191 -23.77 0.35 30.33
C THR A 191 -23.01 -0.95 30.05
N SER A 192 -23.62 -1.86 29.29
CA SER A 192 -23.00 -3.13 28.91
C SER A 192 -21.85 -2.86 27.94
N THR A 193 -20.81 -3.68 28.04
CA THR A 193 -19.69 -3.68 27.09
C THR A 193 -19.84 -4.85 26.14
N MET A 194 -19.71 -4.60 24.84
CA MET A 194 -19.87 -5.61 23.81
C MET A 194 -18.80 -5.46 22.72
N ARG A 195 -18.15 -6.57 22.36
CA ARG A 195 -17.18 -6.61 21.26
C ARG A 195 -17.83 -7.10 19.97
N ILE A 196 -17.78 -6.29 18.92
CA ILE A 196 -18.19 -6.68 17.58
C ILE A 196 -16.97 -7.12 16.78
N SER A 197 -17.04 -8.31 16.19
CA SER A 197 -15.98 -8.84 15.32
C SER A 197 -15.76 -7.97 14.07
N PRO A 198 -14.57 -8.02 13.47
CA PRO A 198 -14.34 -7.41 12.15
C PRO A 198 -15.28 -7.99 11.09
N PHE A 199 -15.52 -7.23 10.02
CA PHE A 199 -16.21 -7.66 8.81
C PHE A 199 -17.59 -8.29 9.10
N GLY A 200 -18.61 -7.42 9.24
CA GLY A 200 -19.97 -7.62 9.76
C GLY A 200 -20.80 -8.83 9.33
N GLY A 201 -20.26 -10.04 9.44
CA GLY A 201 -20.93 -11.31 9.20
C GLY A 201 -21.92 -11.70 10.30
N SER A 202 -21.90 -11.02 11.44
CA SER A 202 -22.91 -11.15 12.49
C SER A 202 -23.31 -9.76 12.97
N SER A 203 -24.59 -9.41 12.83
CA SER A 203 -25.15 -8.27 13.52
C SER A 203 -25.30 -8.60 15.00
N GLN A 204 -25.02 -7.62 15.86
CA GLN A 204 -25.22 -7.73 17.29
C GLN A 204 -26.34 -6.78 17.73
N ARG A 205 -27.23 -7.26 18.59
CA ARG A 205 -28.40 -6.49 19.05
C ARG A 205 -28.10 -5.83 20.39
N ILE A 206 -28.28 -4.51 20.46
CA ILE A 206 -28.14 -3.71 21.67
C ILE A 206 -29.51 -3.22 22.10
N TRP A 207 -29.79 -3.38 23.39
CA TRP A 207 -31.04 -2.95 24.02
C TRP A 207 -30.85 -1.63 24.75
N PHE A 208 -31.73 -0.68 24.50
CA PHE A 208 -31.78 0.61 25.19
C PHE A 208 -32.98 0.62 26.12
N ASN A 209 -32.74 0.89 27.39
CA ASN A 209 -33.81 1.24 28.32
C ASN A 209 -34.01 2.75 28.24
N ASN A 210 -35.09 3.18 27.59
CA ASN A 210 -35.38 4.57 27.34
C ASN A 210 -36.45 5.05 28.32
N THR A 211 -36.26 6.24 28.86
CA THR A 211 -37.23 6.95 29.68
C THR A 211 -37.64 8.22 28.94
N VAL A 212 -38.94 8.43 28.79
CA VAL A 212 -39.53 9.60 28.14
C VAL A 212 -40.40 10.33 29.15
N ALA A 213 -40.25 11.65 29.20
CA ALA A 213 -41.03 12.54 30.05
C ALA A 213 -41.66 13.63 29.20
N LEU A 214 -42.96 13.50 28.95
CA LEU A 214 -43.74 14.48 28.21
C LEU A 214 -44.29 15.53 29.20
N LYS A 215 -44.09 16.82 28.91
CA LYS A 215 -44.59 17.94 29.74
C LYS A 215 -45.45 18.89 28.89
N GLY A 216 -46.62 19.24 29.40
CA GLY A 216 -47.57 20.13 28.74
C GLY A 216 -48.19 19.54 27.47
N ILE A 217 -48.53 20.41 26.52
CA ILE A 217 -48.91 20.00 25.16
C ILE A 217 -47.62 19.75 24.41
N VAL A 218 -47.14 18.52 24.46
CA VAL A 218 -46.08 18.10 23.55
C VAL A 218 -46.77 17.93 22.20
N ALA A 219 -46.55 18.90 21.32
CA ALA A 219 -46.89 18.79 19.91
C ALA A 219 -46.00 17.69 19.35
#